data_AF-A0A1G1JZA2-F1
#
_entry.id   AF-A0A1G1JZA2-F1
#
_cell.length_a   1.000
_cell.length_b   1.000
_cell.length_c   1.000
_cell.angle_alpha   90.00
_cell.angle_beta   90.00
_cell.angle_gamma   90.00
#
_symmetry.space_group_name_H-M   'P 1'
#
loop_
_entity.id
_entity.type
_entity.pdbx_description
1 polymer ?
#
loop_
_entity_poly.entity_id
_entity_poly.type
_entity_poly.pdbx_seq_one_letter_code
_entity_poly.pdbx_strand_id
1 'polypeptide(L)'
;MKKTLTFLVITALFISLFGTFAQANHGEGKSPAGSKCSFDKGGYHGGDEKYECPIVDKLMGKARFFLSNEKELGLSEDQVKTIKELTLETKKAYIRNMAEYQIFALNIHSKLSAPELDVAGIEALIDQGSASMASSAKETITAYAKLKSVLTPEQLAKAKELHSRPKA
;
A
#
# COMPACT_ATOMS: atom_id res chain seq x y z
N MET A 1 39.90 -33.85 20.98
CA MET A 1 39.10 -34.14 22.20
C MET A 1 39.93 -33.91 23.45
N LYS A 2 39.90 -32.70 24.04
CA LYS A 2 40.44 -32.43 25.38
C LYS A 2 39.60 -31.37 26.09
N LYS A 3 38.68 -31.89 26.92
CA LYS A 3 38.27 -31.44 28.26
C LYS A 3 37.83 -29.98 28.44
N THR A 4 36.51 -29.82 28.42
CA THR A 4 35.76 -28.92 29.29
C THR A 4 36.11 -29.15 30.76
N LEU A 5 36.06 -28.07 31.57
CA LEU A 5 35.66 -28.00 32.98
C LEU A 5 36.60 -27.10 33.82
N THR A 6 36.31 -25.81 33.88
CA THR A 6 36.57 -25.01 35.09
C THR A 6 35.46 -23.96 35.21
N PHE A 7 34.48 -24.25 36.06
CA PHE A 7 33.41 -23.36 36.47
C PHE A 7 33.72 -22.90 37.90
N LEU A 8 33.33 -21.67 38.23
CA LEU A 8 33.32 -21.04 39.57
C LEU A 8 34.68 -20.68 40.18
N VAL A 9 34.95 -19.37 40.28
CA VAL A 9 34.82 -18.57 41.51
C VAL A 9 35.38 -17.18 41.16
N ILE A 10 34.57 -16.15 41.35
CA ILE A 10 34.86 -14.77 41.81
C ILE A 10 33.64 -13.94 41.42
N THR A 11 32.63 -14.04 42.26
CA THR A 11 31.58 -13.03 42.41
C THR A 11 32.14 -11.85 43.21
N ALA A 12 31.56 -10.68 42.93
CA ALA A 12 31.63 -9.43 43.68
C ALA A 12 32.87 -8.56 43.43
N LEU A 13 32.69 -7.53 42.61
CA LEU A 13 33.06 -6.16 42.99
C LEU A 13 32.41 -5.11 42.06
N PHE A 14 31.78 -4.12 42.68
CA PHE A 14 31.36 -2.80 42.16
C PHE A 14 30.07 -2.65 41.34
N ILE A 15 28.97 -2.63 42.09
CA ILE A 15 27.84 -1.73 41.88
C ILE A 15 28.33 -0.28 42.07
N SER A 16 28.36 0.52 41.01
CA SER A 16 28.06 1.95 41.05
C SER A 16 28.20 2.56 39.65
N LEU A 17 27.11 2.58 38.90
CA LEU A 17 26.81 3.72 38.04
C LEU A 17 25.28 3.73 37.90
N PHE A 18 24.63 4.30 38.92
CA PHE A 18 23.28 4.83 38.78
C PHE A 18 23.35 5.94 37.72
N GLY A 19 23.17 5.55 36.46
CA GLY A 19 22.82 6.47 35.40
C GLY A 19 21.46 7.04 35.76
N THR A 20 21.47 8.28 36.23
CA THR A 20 20.29 9.12 36.47
C THR A 20 19.32 8.96 35.30
N PHE A 21 18.10 8.52 35.60
CA PHE A 21 16.96 8.74 34.73
C PHE A 21 16.80 10.26 34.58
N ALA A 22 17.30 10.81 33.47
CA ALA A 22 16.94 12.14 33.05
C ALA A 22 15.45 12.09 32.67
N GLN A 23 14.60 12.45 33.62
CA GLN A 23 13.20 12.77 33.39
C GLN A 23 13.16 14.02 32.51
N ALA A 24 13.06 13.84 31.20
CA ALA A 24 12.81 14.94 30.28
C ALA A 24 11.41 15.49 30.56
N ASN A 25 11.36 16.60 31.29
CA ASN A 25 10.16 17.42 31.41
C ASN A 25 9.74 17.87 30.01
N HIS A 26 8.56 17.47 29.57
CA HIS A 26 7.90 18.06 28.41
C HIS A 26 7.46 19.49 28.78
N GLY A 27 8.38 20.44 28.60
CA GLY A 27 8.07 21.86 28.61
C GLY A 27 7.21 22.22 27.41
N GLU A 28 6.02 22.76 27.66
CA GLU A 28 5.15 23.37 26.67
C GLU A 28 5.85 24.59 26.03
N GLY A 29 6.53 24.37 24.91
CA GLY A 29 7.04 25.42 24.05
C GLY A 29 6.06 25.73 22.90
N LYS A 30 5.12 26.65 23.12
CA LYS A 30 4.40 27.30 22.02
C LYS A 30 5.29 28.37 21.39
N SER A 31 5.65 28.23 20.11
CA SER A 31 6.19 29.28 19.24
C SER A 31 6.17 28.80 17.77
N PRO A 32 6.11 29.70 16.77
CA PRO A 32 4.86 30.25 16.24
C PRO A 32 4.56 29.72 14.83
N ALA A 33 3.33 29.98 14.39
CA ALA A 33 2.84 29.71 13.04
C ALA A 33 3.80 30.20 11.94
N GLY A 34 4.14 29.32 10.99
CA GLY A 34 4.74 29.74 9.71
C GLY A 34 5.87 28.86 9.19
N SER A 35 5.60 27.60 8.86
CA SER A 35 6.32 26.90 7.79
C SER A 35 5.46 25.75 7.27
N LYS A 36 4.64 26.04 6.26
CA LYS A 36 3.92 25.02 5.48
C LYS A 36 4.84 24.54 4.36
N CYS A 37 5.72 23.62 4.71
CA CYS A 37 6.35 22.69 3.78
C CYS A 37 6.37 21.31 4.45
N SER A 38 5.19 20.75 4.72
CA SER A 38 5.07 19.40 5.29
C SER A 38 5.22 18.36 4.19
N PHE A 39 6.47 18.07 3.80
CA PHE A 39 6.85 16.78 3.18
C PHE A 39 6.93 15.66 4.24
N ASP A 40 6.68 15.99 5.51
CA ASP A 40 6.86 15.13 6.67
C ASP A 40 5.53 14.65 7.30
N LYS A 41 4.57 14.28 6.44
CA LYS A 41 3.39 13.51 6.86
C LYS A 41 3.37 12.14 6.18
N GLY A 42 4.42 11.35 6.44
CA GLY A 42 4.38 9.89 6.36
C GLY A 42 3.54 9.29 7.50
N GLY A 43 2.36 9.84 7.75
CA GLY A 43 1.43 9.38 8.75
C GLY A 43 0.75 8.11 8.27
N TYR A 44 1.26 6.96 8.71
CA TYR A 44 0.49 5.72 8.84
C TYR A 44 -0.74 6.00 9.71
N HIS A 45 -1.82 6.47 9.09
CA HIS A 45 -3.12 6.52 9.71
C HIS A 45 -3.74 5.13 9.58
N GLY A 46 -3.69 4.38 10.68
CA GLY A 46 -4.41 3.12 10.85
C GLY A 46 -5.92 3.35 10.71
N GLY A 47 -6.48 2.86 9.61
CA GLY A 47 -7.90 2.85 9.32
C GLY A 47 -8.11 2.43 7.87
N ASP A 48 -8.37 1.14 7.65
CA ASP A 48 -8.84 0.52 6.41
C ASP A 48 -8.28 1.12 5.10
N GLU A 49 -7.11 0.63 4.71
CA GLU A 49 -6.47 0.64 3.38
C GLU A 49 -7.46 0.87 2.21
N LYS A 50 -7.82 2.13 1.92
CA LYS A 50 -8.60 2.50 0.73
C LYS A 50 -7.61 2.75 -0.40
N TYR A 51 -7.67 1.89 -1.41
CA TYR A 51 -6.88 1.96 -2.64
C TYR A 51 -6.80 3.40 -3.18
N GLU A 52 -5.61 4.00 -3.14
CA GLU A 52 -5.39 5.41 -3.53
C GLU A 52 -5.57 5.63 -5.06
N CYS A 53 -5.65 4.54 -5.86
CA CYS A 53 -5.95 4.60 -7.28
C CYS A 53 -7.45 4.38 -7.58
N PRO A 54 -8.17 5.37 -8.18
CA PRO A 54 -9.59 5.25 -8.51
C PRO A 54 -9.92 4.08 -9.45
N ILE A 55 -9.00 3.70 -10.34
CA ILE A 55 -9.18 2.60 -11.29
C ILE A 55 -9.20 1.26 -10.54
N VAL A 56 -8.26 1.08 -9.60
CA VAL A 56 -8.18 -0.11 -8.75
C VAL A 56 -9.39 -0.16 -7.82
N ASP A 57 -9.74 0.95 -7.17
CA ASP A 57 -10.93 1.01 -6.30
C ASP A 57 -12.21 0.62 -7.05
N LYS A 58 -12.37 1.08 -8.30
CA LYS A 58 -13.52 0.71 -9.14
C LYS A 58 -13.60 -0.81 -9.37
N LEU A 59 -12.47 -1.45 -9.62
CA LEU A 59 -12.39 -2.91 -9.76
C LEU A 59 -12.73 -3.61 -8.45
N MET A 60 -12.10 -3.20 -7.35
CA MET A 60 -12.30 -3.80 -6.02
C MET A 60 -13.75 -3.67 -5.56
N GLY A 61 -14.35 -2.50 -5.73
CA GLY A 61 -15.75 -2.24 -5.43
C GLY A 61 -16.69 -3.11 -6.28
N LYS A 62 -16.39 -3.29 -7.56
CA LYS A 62 -17.22 -4.13 -8.45
C LYS A 62 -17.10 -5.61 -8.11
N ALA A 63 -15.89 -6.10 -7.82
CA ALA A 63 -15.67 -7.48 -7.40
C ALA A 63 -16.35 -7.77 -6.06
N ARG A 64 -16.21 -6.87 -5.08
CA ARG A 64 -16.91 -6.95 -3.80
C ARG A 64 -18.42 -7.03 -4.00
N PHE A 65 -18.99 -6.19 -4.86
CA PHE A 65 -20.41 -6.24 -5.19
C PHE A 65 -20.84 -7.60 -5.75
N PHE A 66 -20.09 -8.18 -6.69
CA PHE A 66 -20.42 -9.51 -7.22
C PHE A 66 -20.37 -10.60 -6.15
N LEU A 67 -19.31 -10.62 -5.34
CA LEU A 67 -19.15 -11.60 -4.27
C LEU A 67 -20.21 -11.45 -3.16
N SER A 68 -20.57 -10.21 -2.78
CA SER A 68 -21.62 -9.97 -1.78
C SER A 68 -23.02 -10.37 -2.27
N ASN A 69 -23.22 -10.48 -3.57
CA ASN A 69 -24.49 -10.90 -4.18
C ASN A 69 -24.38 -12.28 -4.84
N GLU A 70 -23.40 -13.11 -4.45
CA GLU A 70 -23.09 -14.41 -5.07
C GLU A 70 -24.34 -15.29 -5.27
N LYS A 71 -25.14 -15.47 -4.21
CA LYS A 71 -26.36 -16.28 -4.24
C LYS A 71 -27.44 -15.68 -5.14
N GLU A 72 -27.66 -14.37 -5.04
CA GLU A 72 -28.65 -13.69 -5.88
C GLU A 72 -28.23 -13.70 -7.34
N LEU A 73 -26.94 -13.56 -7.65
CA LEU A 73 -26.40 -13.63 -9.00
C LEU A 73 -26.33 -15.07 -9.53
N GLY A 74 -26.43 -16.08 -8.66
CA GLY A 74 -26.27 -17.48 -9.05
C GLY A 74 -24.87 -17.75 -9.60
N LEU A 75 -23.83 -17.22 -8.95
CA LEU A 75 -22.45 -17.47 -9.37
C LEU A 75 -22.08 -18.92 -9.07
N SER A 76 -21.36 -19.57 -9.98
CA SER A 76 -20.74 -20.87 -9.71
C SER A 76 -19.52 -20.73 -8.80
N GLU A 77 -19.11 -21.82 -8.16
CA GLU A 77 -17.90 -21.86 -7.34
C GLU A 77 -16.66 -21.43 -8.14
N ASP A 78 -16.57 -21.84 -9.42
CA ASP A 78 -15.49 -21.45 -10.33
C ASP A 78 -15.49 -19.94 -10.61
N GLN A 79 -16.66 -19.32 -10.81
CA GLN A 79 -16.78 -17.88 -11.00
C GLN A 79 -16.34 -17.13 -9.74
N VAL A 80 -16.77 -17.60 -8.56
CA VAL A 80 -16.39 -17.02 -7.26
C VAL A 80 -14.89 -17.09 -7.04
N LYS A 81 -14.30 -18.26 -7.30
CA LYS A 81 -12.85 -18.47 -7.22
C LYS A 81 -12.11 -17.52 -8.16
N THR A 82 -12.54 -17.46 -9.43
CA THR A 82 -11.94 -16.57 -10.44
C THR A 82 -12.00 -15.10 -10.02
N ILE A 83 -13.13 -14.63 -9.47
CA ILE A 83 -13.26 -13.24 -8.99
C ILE A 83 -12.31 -12.96 -7.83
N LYS A 84 -12.18 -13.89 -6.88
CA LYS A 84 -11.26 -13.76 -5.73
C LYS A 84 -9.80 -13.73 -6.19
N GLU A 85 -9.40 -14.62 -7.08
CA GLU A 85 -8.05 -14.67 -7.64
C GLU A 85 -7.71 -13.40 -8.41
N LEU A 86 -8.61 -12.94 -9.28
CA LEU A 86 -8.42 -11.70 -10.03
C LEU A 86 -8.25 -10.48 -9.12
N THR A 87 -9.05 -10.41 -8.05
CA THR A 87 -8.97 -9.36 -7.02
C THR A 87 -7.62 -9.41 -6.30
N LEU A 88 -7.18 -10.61 -5.90
CA LEU A 88 -5.91 -10.80 -5.20
C LEU A 88 -4.72 -10.41 -6.09
N GLU A 89 -4.68 -10.87 -7.33
CA GLU A 89 -3.59 -10.55 -8.25
C GLU A 89 -3.56 -9.07 -8.62
N THR A 90 -4.73 -8.44 -8.81
CA THR A 90 -4.79 -6.98 -9.01
C THR A 90 -4.26 -6.23 -7.78
N LYS A 91 -4.62 -6.65 -6.56
CA LYS A 91 -4.11 -6.02 -5.33
C LYS A 91 -2.58 -6.19 -5.19
N LYS A 92 -2.06 -7.39 -5.46
CA LYS A 92 -0.61 -7.64 -5.45
C LYS A 92 0.12 -6.76 -6.47
N ALA A 93 -0.41 -6.65 -7.69
CA ALA A 93 0.16 -5.79 -8.73
C ALA A 93 0.15 -4.31 -8.29
N TYR A 94 -0.97 -3.83 -7.77
CA TYR A 94 -1.08 -2.46 -7.26
C TYR A 94 -0.05 -2.15 -6.16
N ILE A 95 0.13 -3.04 -5.18
CA ILE A 95 1.11 -2.86 -4.11
C ILE A 95 2.53 -2.75 -4.67
N ARG A 96 2.90 -3.61 -5.63
CA ARG A 96 4.22 -3.55 -6.29
C ARG A 96 4.42 -2.22 -7.01
N ASN A 97 3.42 -1.79 -7.78
CA ASN A 97 3.50 -0.56 -8.56
C ASN A 97 3.56 0.68 -7.65
N MET A 98 2.87 0.67 -6.50
CA MET A 98 2.98 1.73 -5.50
C MET A 98 4.36 1.75 -4.84
N ALA A 99 4.94 0.59 -4.54
CA ALA A 99 6.31 0.51 -4.01
C ALA A 99 7.34 1.04 -5.02
N GLU A 100 7.21 0.67 -6.30
CA GLU A 100 8.04 1.21 -7.39
C GLU A 100 7.90 2.73 -7.52
N TYR A 101 6.67 3.25 -7.44
CA TYR A 101 6.43 4.69 -7.44
C TYR A 101 7.11 5.40 -6.26
N GLN A 102 7.03 4.83 -5.06
CA GLN A 102 7.70 5.40 -3.87
C GLN A 102 9.22 5.43 -4.04
N ILE A 103 9.82 4.34 -4.56
CA ILE A 103 11.25 4.29 -4.89
C ILE A 103 11.61 5.35 -5.93
N PHE A 104 10.80 5.47 -6.99
CA PHE A 104 10.97 6.49 -8.02
C PHE A 104 10.93 7.92 -7.43
N ALA A 105 9.98 8.21 -6.54
CA ALA A 105 9.87 9.51 -5.89
C ALA A 105 11.10 9.83 -5.01
N LEU A 106 11.61 8.84 -4.27
CA LEU A 106 12.85 8.98 -3.49
C LEU A 106 14.07 9.23 -4.38
N ASN A 107 14.16 8.58 -5.54
CA ASN A 107 15.25 8.81 -6.49
C ASN A 107 15.25 10.23 -7.05
N ILE A 108 14.07 10.78 -7.38
CA ILE A 108 13.93 12.19 -7.75
C ILE A 108 14.36 13.09 -6.60
N HIS A 109 13.85 12.84 -5.40
CA HIS A 109 14.19 13.65 -4.22
C HIS A 109 15.71 13.68 -3.96
N SER A 110 16.38 12.54 -4.11
CA SER A 110 17.84 12.45 -3.99
C SER A 110 18.56 13.27 -5.07
N LYS A 111 18.10 13.25 -6.33
CA LYS A 111 18.71 14.04 -7.41
C LYS A 111 18.49 15.54 -7.23
N LEU A 112 17.32 15.95 -6.72
CA LEU A 112 17.02 17.35 -6.41
C LEU A 112 17.89 17.92 -5.28
N SER A 113 18.48 17.06 -4.45
CA SER A 113 19.35 17.46 -3.32
C SER A 113 20.81 17.68 -3.74
N ALA A 114 21.16 17.47 -5.01
CA ALA A 114 22.52 17.63 -5.51
C ALA A 114 22.92 19.13 -5.63
N PRO A 115 24.21 19.49 -5.43
CA PRO A 115 24.70 20.86 -5.60
C PRO A 115 24.46 21.43 -7.01
N GLU A 116 24.55 20.58 -8.03
CA GLU A 116 24.21 20.89 -9.41
C GLU A 116 23.06 20.00 -9.87
N LEU A 117 22.08 20.60 -10.54
CA LEU A 117 20.87 19.92 -10.96
C LEU A 117 21.03 19.24 -12.32
N ASP A 118 21.05 17.91 -12.32
CA ASP A 118 20.98 17.07 -13.52
C ASP A 118 19.53 17.00 -14.04
N VAL A 119 19.10 18.03 -14.76
CA VAL A 119 17.73 18.13 -15.29
C VAL A 119 17.41 16.96 -16.24
N ALA A 120 18.31 16.65 -17.17
CA ALA A 120 18.10 15.59 -18.16
C ALA A 120 17.94 14.21 -17.50
N GLY A 121 18.73 13.91 -16.47
CA GLY A 121 18.59 12.65 -15.73
C GLY A 121 17.31 12.58 -14.87
N ILE A 122 16.79 13.72 -14.40
CA ILE A 122 15.49 13.77 -13.71
C ILE A 122 14.34 13.55 -14.70
N GLU A 123 14.38 14.19 -15.87
CA GLU A 123 13.39 14.00 -16.94
C GLU A 123 13.33 12.54 -17.39
N ALA A 124 14.48 11.89 -17.59
CA ALA A 124 14.55 10.47 -17.93
C ALA A 124 13.92 9.55 -16.87
N LEU A 125 14.12 9.88 -15.57
CA LEU A 125 13.44 9.14 -14.50
C LEU A 125 11.93 9.35 -14.55
N ILE A 126 11.45 10.58 -14.77
CA ILE A 126 10.02 10.90 -14.88
C ILE A 126 9.38 10.11 -16.02
N ASP A 127 10.03 10.05 -17.17
CA ASP A 127 9.54 9.27 -18.32
C ASP A 127 9.43 7.78 -17.97
N GLN A 128 10.45 7.22 -17.30
CA GLN A 128 10.40 5.83 -16.84
C GLN A 128 9.27 5.59 -15.82
N GLY A 129 9.12 6.47 -14.83
CA GLY A 129 8.07 6.36 -13.81
C GLY A 129 6.66 6.48 -14.39
N SER A 130 6.46 7.41 -15.31
CA SER A 130 5.17 7.62 -15.98
C SER A 130 4.77 6.44 -16.87
N ALA A 131 5.73 5.81 -17.55
CA ALA A 131 5.50 4.59 -18.33
C ALA A 131 5.03 3.42 -17.46
N SER A 132 5.63 3.22 -16.27
CA SER A 132 5.20 2.20 -15.31
C SER A 132 3.76 2.44 -14.82
N MET A 133 3.44 3.67 -14.41
CA MET A 133 2.09 4.04 -14.00
C MET A 133 1.05 3.81 -15.11
N ALA A 134 1.40 4.15 -16.36
CA ALA A 134 0.53 3.91 -17.51
C ALA A 134 0.29 2.40 -17.76
N SER A 135 1.32 1.57 -17.61
CA SER A 135 1.18 0.10 -17.70
C SER A 135 0.23 -0.43 -16.63
N SER A 136 0.42 -0.01 -15.38
CA SER A 136 -0.44 -0.42 -14.26
C SER A 136 -1.92 -0.09 -14.49
N ALA A 137 -2.20 1.11 -15.03
CA ALA A 137 -3.57 1.51 -15.34
C ALA A 137 -4.18 0.62 -16.43
N LYS A 138 -3.43 0.33 -17.50
CA LYS A 138 -3.85 -0.56 -18.58
C LYS A 138 -4.14 -1.97 -18.08
N GLU A 139 -3.25 -2.53 -17.27
CA GLU A 139 -3.43 -3.86 -16.66
C GLU A 139 -4.69 -3.92 -15.78
N THR A 140 -4.95 -2.88 -14.99
CA THR A 140 -6.15 -2.80 -14.15
C THR A 140 -7.42 -2.71 -14.99
N ILE A 141 -7.40 -1.96 -16.11
CA ILE A 141 -8.54 -1.90 -17.06
C ILE A 141 -8.77 -3.27 -17.69
N THR A 142 -7.72 -3.98 -18.09
CA THR A 142 -7.81 -5.35 -18.60
C THR A 142 -8.39 -6.30 -17.54
N ALA A 143 -7.95 -6.19 -16.29
CA ALA A 143 -8.52 -6.95 -15.19
C ALA A 143 -10.00 -6.61 -14.96
N TYR A 144 -10.39 -5.34 -15.06
CA TYR A 144 -11.78 -4.93 -14.93
C TYR A 144 -12.67 -5.48 -16.05
N ALA A 145 -12.16 -5.52 -17.29
CA ALA A 145 -12.84 -6.15 -18.40
C ALA A 145 -13.02 -7.66 -18.16
N LYS A 146 -11.97 -8.35 -17.71
CA LYS A 146 -12.03 -9.77 -17.33
C LYS A 146 -13.03 -10.02 -16.20
N LEU A 147 -13.06 -9.17 -15.18
CA LEU A 147 -14.02 -9.28 -14.08
C LEU A 147 -15.46 -9.27 -14.59
N LYS A 148 -15.79 -8.40 -15.55
CA LYS A 148 -17.12 -8.35 -16.15
C LYS A 148 -17.42 -9.57 -17.01
N SER A 149 -16.43 -10.15 -17.69
CA SER A 149 -16.61 -11.34 -18.53
C SER A 149 -16.71 -12.64 -17.74
N VAL A 150 -16.42 -12.64 -16.43
CA VAL A 150 -16.67 -13.81 -15.57
C VAL A 150 -18.17 -14.12 -15.49
N LEU A 151 -19.03 -13.09 -15.51
CA LEU A 151 -20.47 -13.25 -15.44
C LEU A 151 -21.05 -13.56 -16.84
N THR A 152 -22.09 -14.39 -16.88
CA THR A 152 -22.90 -14.57 -18.10
C THR A 152 -23.69 -13.29 -18.41
N PRO A 153 -24.21 -13.13 -19.64
CA PRO A 153 -25.10 -12.01 -19.97
C PRO A 153 -26.31 -11.91 -19.03
N GLU A 154 -26.93 -13.03 -18.64
CA GLU A 154 -28.07 -13.01 -17.69
C GLU A 154 -27.64 -12.54 -16.30
N GLN A 155 -26.51 -13.06 -15.79
CA GLN A 155 -25.97 -12.64 -14.50
C GLN A 155 -25.60 -11.15 -14.50
N LEU A 156 -25.08 -10.63 -15.61
CA LEU A 156 -24.70 -9.23 -15.75
C LEU A 156 -25.93 -8.30 -15.80
N ALA A 157 -27.01 -8.73 -16.47
CA ALA A 157 -28.30 -8.03 -16.43
C ALA A 157 -28.85 -7.98 -14.99
N LYS A 158 -28.87 -9.13 -14.30
CA LYS A 158 -29.30 -9.23 -12.89
C LYS A 158 -28.45 -8.36 -11.96
N ALA A 159 -27.14 -8.33 -12.17
CA ALA A 159 -26.22 -7.46 -11.44
C ALA A 159 -26.53 -5.97 -11.63
N LYS A 160 -27.00 -5.56 -12.81
CA LYS A 160 -27.42 -4.18 -13.08
C LYS A 160 -28.70 -3.84 -12.32
N GLU A 161 -29.68 -4.73 -12.33
CA GLU A 161 -30.92 -4.57 -11.56
C GLU A 161 -30.65 -4.44 -10.06
N LEU A 162 -29.85 -5.35 -9.49
CA LEU A 162 -29.45 -5.32 -8.09
C LEU A 162 -28.76 -4.01 -7.70
N HIS A 163 -27.91 -3.47 -8.58
CA HIS A 163 -27.21 -2.22 -8.34
C HIS A 163 -28.14 -1.00 -8.35
N SER A 164 -29.24 -1.06 -9.11
CA SER A 164 -30.23 0.02 -9.22
C SER A 164 -31.30 0.01 -8.13
N ARG A 165 -31.40 -1.05 -7.31
CA ARG A 165 -32.37 -1.09 -6.22
C ARG A 165 -32.02 -0.03 -5.16
N PRO A 166 -33.01 0.69 -4.61
CA PRO A 166 -32.76 1.53 -3.45
C PRO A 166 -32.20 0.67 -2.33
N LYS A 167 -31.14 1.14 -1.68
CA LYS A 167 -30.67 0.49 -0.46
C LYS A 167 -31.76 0.66 0.60
N ALA A 168 -32.21 -0.47 1.14
CA ALA A 168 -33.12 -0.49 2.29
C ALA A 168 -32.48 0.18 3.51
#